data_AF-A0A923YMJ9-F1
#
_entry.id   AF-A0A923YMJ9-F1
#
_cell.length_a   1.000
_cell.length_b   1.000
_cell.length_c   1.000
_cell.angle_alpha   90.00
_cell.angle_beta   90.00
_cell.angle_gamma   90.00
#
_symmetry.space_group_name_H-M   'P 1'
#
loop_
_entity.id
_entity.type
_entity.pdbx_description
1 polymer ?
#
loop_
_entity_poly.entity_id
_entity_poly.type
_entity_poly.pdbx_seq_one_letter_code
_entity_poly.pdbx_strand_id
1 'polypeptide(L)'
;MNKTKPASDVYLRFLQLADAIRGLPSLPALDPLEERILGLVARAGEQKERLSVRDMMAKEQLGAPATIHTRLKSMRAKGWIMLSDTEDARRKQIEL
;
A
#
# COMPACT_ATOMS: atom_id res chain seq x y z
N MET A 1 28.55 -21.30 5.85
CA MET A 1 29.12 -20.04 5.33
C MET A 1 28.06 -19.33 4.50
N ASN A 2 27.40 -18.30 5.05
CA ASN A 2 26.43 -17.52 4.30
C ASN A 2 27.19 -16.64 3.29
N LYS A 3 27.16 -17.02 2.01
CA LYS A 3 27.62 -16.15 0.93
C LYS A 3 26.65 -14.97 0.86
N THR A 4 27.07 -13.80 1.35
CA THR A 4 26.39 -12.54 1.10
C THR A 4 26.33 -12.34 -0.41
N LYS A 5 25.12 -12.17 -0.95
CA LYS A 5 24.94 -11.93 -2.38
C LYS A 5 25.60 -10.59 -2.72
N PRO A 6 26.40 -10.52 -3.81
CA PRO A 6 26.94 -9.25 -4.30
C PRO A 6 25.84 -8.19 -4.45
N ALA A 7 26.16 -6.92 -4.19
CA ALA A 7 25.22 -5.81 -4.38
C ALA A 7 24.68 -5.75 -5.83
N SER A 8 25.47 -6.19 -6.82
CA SER A 8 25.06 -6.35 -8.21
C SER A 8 23.87 -7.29 -8.38
N ASP A 9 23.80 -8.39 -7.63
CA ASP A 9 22.72 -9.38 -7.75
C ASP A 9 21.39 -8.81 -7.24
N VAL A 10 21.43 -7.97 -6.20
CA VAL A 10 20.25 -7.29 -5.67
C VAL A 10 19.73 -6.28 -6.69
N TYR A 11 20.64 -5.50 -7.30
CA TYR A 11 20.29 -4.54 -8.32
C TYR A 11 19.71 -5.20 -9.58
N LEU A 12 20.29 -6.31 -10.05
CA LEU A 12 19.74 -7.08 -11.17
C LEU A 12 18.33 -7.61 -10.89
N ARG A 13 18.08 -8.11 -9.68
CA ARG A 13 16.72 -8.53 -9.27
C ARG A 13 15.74 -7.38 -9.27
N PHE A 14 16.15 -6.20 -8.80
CA PHE A 14 15.33 -4.99 -8.87
C PHE A 14 14.97 -4.64 -10.31
N LEU A 15 15.94 -4.65 -11.24
CA LEU A 15 15.69 -4.37 -12.66
C LEU A 15 14.70 -5.36 -13.27
N GLN A 16 14.89 -6.66 -13.00
CA GLN A 16 13.98 -7.71 -13.46
C GLN A 16 12.55 -7.50 -12.94
N LEU A 17 12.39 -7.13 -11.67
CA LEU A 17 11.09 -6.83 -11.09
C LEU A 17 10.46 -5.59 -11.73
N ALA A 18 11.25 -4.52 -11.90
CA ALA A 18 10.80 -3.27 -12.49
C ALA A 18 10.38 -3.44 -13.97
N ASP A 19 11.04 -4.31 -14.72
CA ASP A 19 10.65 -4.67 -16.09
C ASP A 19 9.37 -5.51 -16.10
N ALA A 20 9.24 -6.49 -15.19
CA ALA A 20 8.04 -7.32 -15.09
C ALA A 20 6.78 -6.51 -14.77
N ILE A 21 6.89 -5.50 -13.90
CA ILE A 21 5.76 -4.62 -13.53
C ILE A 21 5.33 -3.73 -14.71
N ARG A 22 6.26 -3.30 -15.57
CA ARG A 22 5.96 -2.46 -16.75
C ARG A 22 5.06 -3.15 -17.78
N GLY A 23 5.05 -4.48 -17.83
CA GLY A 23 4.23 -5.26 -18.77
C GLY A 23 2.82 -5.58 -18.29
N LEU A 24 2.48 -5.27 -17.04
CA LEU A 24 1.14 -5.52 -16.48
C LEU A 24 0.16 -4.41 -16.88
N PRO A 25 -1.14 -4.71 -17.04
CA PRO A 25 -2.15 -3.66 -17.11
C PRO A 25 -2.00 -2.76 -15.89
N SER A 26 -1.62 -1.50 -16.12
CA SER A 26 -1.26 -0.59 -15.05
C SER A 26 -2.52 -0.01 -14.42
N LEU A 27 -2.62 -0.12 -13.10
CA LEU A 27 -3.58 0.67 -12.34
C LEU A 27 -3.26 2.17 -12.55
N PRO A 28 -4.27 3.06 -12.45
CA PRO A 28 -4.05 4.50 -12.60
C PRO A 28 -2.96 5.01 -11.65
N ALA A 29 -2.17 6.00 -12.10
CA ALA A 29 -1.08 6.56 -11.31
C ALA A 29 -1.53 7.04 -9.93
N LEU A 30 -0.65 6.85 -8.94
CA LEU A 30 -0.83 7.33 -7.57
C LEU A 30 -0.23 8.73 -7.42
N ASP A 31 -0.85 9.57 -6.60
CA ASP A 31 -0.18 10.78 -6.12
C ASP A 31 0.78 10.45 -4.96
N PRO A 32 1.71 11.37 -4.58
CA PRO A 32 2.71 11.08 -3.55
C PRO A 32 2.14 10.68 -2.18
N LEU A 33 0.94 11.14 -1.83
CA LEU A 33 0.28 10.75 -0.57
C LEU A 33 -0.33 9.35 -0.71
N GLU A 34 -0.95 9.05 -1.85
CA GLU A 34 -1.48 7.72 -2.13
C GLU A 34 -0.37 6.65 -2.16
N GLU A 35 0.81 6.96 -2.71
CA GLU A 35 1.99 6.07 -2.66
C GLU A 35 2.43 5.79 -1.21
N ARG A 36 2.48 6.83 -0.36
CA ARG A 36 2.82 6.69 1.06
C ARG A 36 1.79 5.84 1.81
N ILE A 37 0.50 6.05 1.52
CA ILE A 37 -0.60 5.26 2.08
C ILE A 37 -0.43 3.79 1.66
N LEU A 38 -0.20 3.52 0.37
CA LEU A 38 -0.03 2.15 -0.15
C LEU A 38 1.14 1.43 0.53
N GLY A 39 2.27 2.12 0.70
CA GLY A 39 3.43 1.56 1.39
C GLY A 39 3.15 1.20 2.86
N LEU A 40 2.29 1.97 3.55
CA LEU A 40 1.87 1.64 4.92
C LEU A 40 0.94 0.42 4.95
N VAL A 41 -0.01 0.34 4.03
CA VAL A 41 -0.93 -0.80 3.92
C VAL A 41 -0.14 -2.08 3.62
N ALA A 42 0.80 -2.04 2.67
CA ALA A 42 1.64 -3.18 2.33
C ALA A 42 2.46 -3.69 3.53
N ARG A 43 3.07 -2.77 4.29
CA ARG A 43 3.84 -3.12 5.50
C ARG A 43 2.96 -3.73 6.59
N ALA A 44 1.76 -3.18 6.80
CA ALA A 44 0.81 -3.74 7.77
C ALA A 44 0.38 -5.15 7.37
N GLY A 45 0.13 -5.38 6.07
CA GLY A 45 -0.19 -6.71 5.52
C GLY A 45 0.91 -7.74 5.76
N GLU A 46 2.18 -7.39 5.49
CA GLU A 46 3.34 -8.24 5.77
C GLU A 46 3.46 -8.60 7.27
N GLN A 47 3.11 -7.67 8.15
CA GLN A 47 3.11 -7.86 9.60
C GLN A 47 1.84 -8.53 10.13
N LYS A 48 0.88 -8.86 9.25
CA LYS A 48 -0.46 -9.38 9.60
C LYS A 48 -1.22 -8.48 10.57
N GLU A 49 -0.92 -7.19 10.55
CA GLU A 49 -1.59 -6.18 11.37
C GLU A 49 -2.93 -5.81 10.71
N ARG A 50 -3.99 -5.72 11.51
CA ARG A 50 -5.27 -5.19 11.05
C ARG A 50 -5.18 -3.67 10.95
N LEU A 51 -5.53 -3.11 9.80
CA LEU A 51 -5.43 -1.68 9.52
C LEU A 51 -6.78 -1.21 8.99
N SER A 52 -7.53 -0.53 9.85
CA SER A 52 -8.83 0.03 9.47
C SER A 52 -8.70 1.44 8.87
N VAL A 53 -9.76 1.88 8.20
CA VAL A 53 -9.88 3.28 7.72
C VAL A 53 -9.70 4.28 8.87
N ARG A 54 -10.20 3.95 10.07
CA ARG A 54 -10.04 4.80 11.26
C ARG A 54 -8.58 4.89 11.69
N ASP A 55 -7.86 3.77 11.70
CA ASP A 55 -6.45 3.73 12.11
C ASP A 55 -5.59 4.56 11.14
N MET A 56 -5.90 4.52 9.85
CA MET A 56 -5.24 5.38 8.87
C MET A 56 -5.56 6.86 9.07
N MET A 57 -6.81 7.21 9.33
CA MET A 57 -7.19 8.60 9.61
C MET A 57 -6.58 9.15 10.90
N ALA A 58 -6.21 8.29 11.85
CA ALA A 58 -5.56 8.69 13.10
C ALA A 58 -4.03 8.94 12.93
N LYS A 59 -3.43 8.61 11.78
CA LYS A 59 -2.01 8.85 11.52
C LYS A 59 -1.77 10.31 11.12
N GLU A 60 -1.51 11.16 12.11
CA GLU A 60 -1.29 12.61 11.93
C GLU A 60 -0.20 12.94 10.89
N GLN A 61 0.82 12.09 10.77
CA GLN A 61 1.91 12.21 9.79
C GLN A 61 1.50 12.12 8.30
N LEU A 62 0.25 11.70 8.03
CA LEU A 62 -0.32 11.63 6.68
C LEU A 62 -1.18 12.86 6.33
N GLY A 63 -1.48 13.71 7.30
CA GLY A 63 -2.29 14.91 7.15
C GLY A 63 -3.68 14.79 7.79
N ALA A 64 -4.57 15.70 7.42
CA ALA A 64 -5.90 15.77 8.02
C ALA A 64 -6.75 14.52 7.71
N PRO A 65 -7.59 14.05 8.66
CA PRO A 65 -8.45 12.87 8.48
C PRO A 65 -9.30 12.90 7.20
N ALA A 66 -9.87 14.07 6.85
CA ALA A 66 -10.68 14.24 5.65
C ALA A 66 -9.89 14.03 4.35
N THR A 67 -8.62 14.45 4.33
CA THR A 67 -7.71 14.24 3.20
C THR A 67 -7.42 12.75 3.04
N ILE A 68 -7.10 12.06 4.14
CA ILE A 68 -6.83 10.61 4.13
C ILE A 68 -8.05 9.84 3.65
N HIS A 69 -9.24 10.18 4.14
CA HIS A 69 -10.49 9.56 3.70
C HIS A 69 -10.72 9.73 2.18
N THR A 70 -10.50 10.95 1.67
CA THR A 70 -10.62 11.25 0.24
C THR A 70 -9.63 10.45 -0.60
N ARG A 71 -8.39 10.28 -0.12
CA ARG A 71 -7.36 9.48 -0.80
C ARG A 71 -7.66 7.98 -0.77
N LEU A 72 -8.11 7.43 0.36
CA LEU A 72 -8.54 6.04 0.43
C LEU A 72 -9.69 5.76 -0.55
N LYS A 73 -10.66 6.69 -0.67
CA LYS A 73 -11.73 6.59 -1.66
C LYS A 73 -11.20 6.61 -3.10
N SER A 74 -10.27 7.51 -3.41
CA SER A 74 -9.59 7.59 -4.72
C SER A 74 -8.85 6.29 -5.04
N MET A 75 -8.00 5.80 -4.13
CA MET A 75 -7.23 4.57 -4.30
C MET A 75 -8.12 3.34 -4.51
N ARG A 76 -9.24 3.24 -3.79
CA ARG A 76 -10.23 2.18 -4.02
C ARG A 76 -10.82 2.26 -5.42
N ALA A 77 -11.21 3.46 -5.87
CA ALA A 77 -11.74 3.65 -7.22
C ALA A 77 -10.71 3.33 -8.31
N LYS A 78 -9.42 3.59 -8.04
CA LYS A 78 -8.29 3.22 -8.89
C LYS A 78 -7.94 1.73 -8.83
N GLY A 79 -8.51 0.96 -7.89
CA GLY A 79 -8.25 -0.47 -7.74
C GLY A 79 -6.95 -0.82 -6.98
N TRP A 80 -6.35 0.13 -6.27
CA TRP A 80 -5.11 -0.11 -5.50
C TRP A 80 -5.34 -0.73 -4.12
N ILE A 81 -6.55 -0.57 -3.57
CA ILE A 81 -6.94 -1.11 -2.29
C ILE A 81 -8.37 -1.62 -2.33
N MET A 82 -8.67 -2.58 -1.47
CA MET A 82 -10.03 -3.02 -1.17
C MET A 82 -10.41 -2.65 0.26
N LEU A 83 -11.72 -2.47 0.47
CA LEU A 83 -12.30 -2.21 1.79
C LEU A 83 -13.20 -3.38 2.16
N SER A 84 -12.71 -4.22 3.07
CA SER A 84 -13.40 -5.41 3.55
C SER A 84 -14.18 -5.08 4.82
N ASP A 85 -15.33 -5.75 4.99
CA ASP A 85 -16.09 -5.67 6.22
C ASP A 85 -15.35 -6.34 7.37
N THR A 86 -15.49 -5.79 8.58
CA THR A 86 -14.99 -6.41 9.80
C THR A 86 -16.15 -6.87 10.69
N GLU A 87 -15.86 -7.60 11.76
CA GLU A 87 -16.85 -8.02 12.76
C GLU A 87 -17.60 -6.82 13.39
N ASP A 88 -16.98 -5.63 13.42
CA ASP A 88 -17.68 -4.37 13.69
C ASP A 88 -18.10 -3.74 12.35
N ALA A 89 -19.40 -3.75 12.07
CA ALA A 89 -19.98 -3.18 10.83
C ALA A 89 -19.64 -1.69 10.60
N ARG A 90 -19.15 -0.99 11.63
CA ARG A 90 -18.72 0.43 11.54
C ARG A 90 -17.25 0.59 11.14
N ARG A 91 -16.49 -0.51 11.03
CA ARG A 91 -15.08 -0.50 10.67
C ARG A 91 -14.86 -1.25 9.36
N LYS A 92 -14.23 -0.56 8.42
CA LYS A 92 -13.73 -1.15 7.17
C LYS A 92 -12.23 -1.42 7.31
N GLN A 93 -11.83 -2.65 7.04
CA GLN A 93 -10.43 -3.06 6.94
C GLN A 93 -9.89 -2.66 5.56
N ILE A 94 -8.65 -2.17 5.52
CA ILE A 94 -7.95 -1.86 4.27
C ILE A 94 -7.08 -3.06 3.89
N GLU A 95 -7.19 -3.49 2.64
CA GLU A 95 -6.45 -4.62 2.06
C GLU A 95 -5.92 -4.23 0.67
N LEU A 96 -4.88 -4.94 0.20
CA LEU A 96 -4.32 -4.80 -1.15
C LEU A 96 -5.05 -5.73 -2.13
#